data_AF-A0A133XJC0-F1
#
_entry.id   AF-A0A133XJC0-F1
#
_cell.length_a   1.000
_cell.length_b   1.000
_cell.length_c   1.000
_cell.angle_alpha   90.00
_cell.angle_beta   90.00
_cell.angle_gamma   90.00
#
_symmetry.space_group_name_H-M   'P 1'
#
loop_
_entity.id
_entity.type
_entity.pdbx_description
1 polymer ?
#
loop_
_entity_poly.entity_id
_entity_poly.type
_entity_poly.pdbx_seq_one_letter_code
_entity_poly.pdbx_strand_id
1 'polypeptide(L)'
;MAGERREKELVMENCDYYCTLGIDRTASEAEIKKAYRRQAQRLHPDVTDDPEGESKFKRLGEAYKTLRRADTRSAYNLQLVTDSPVISPALWLWIAFPPDLCFALLPWPLFTWLWRH
;
A
#
# COMPACT_ATOMS: atom_id res chain seq x y z
N MET A 1 -0.97 17.56 10.34
CA MET A 1 -1.45 17.13 9.01
C MET A 1 -0.28 16.73 8.08
N ALA A 2 0.63 15.86 8.54
CA ALA A 2 1.84 15.47 7.77
C ALA A 2 1.89 13.97 7.41
N GLY A 3 0.95 13.16 7.90
CA GLY A 3 0.87 11.72 7.64
C GLY A 3 0.28 11.37 6.26
N GLU A 4 -0.72 12.13 5.81
CA GLU A 4 -1.51 11.80 4.60
C GLU A 4 -0.74 11.91 3.28
N ARG A 5 0.30 12.76 3.21
CA ARG A 5 1.12 12.90 1.99
C ARG A 5 2.07 11.73 1.80
N ARG A 6 2.68 11.22 2.89
CA ARG A 6 3.63 10.10 2.82
C ARG A 6 2.94 8.79 2.44
N GLU A 7 1.69 8.59 2.87
CA GLU A 7 0.91 7.42 2.50
C GLU A 7 0.54 7.42 1.01
N LYS A 8 0.12 8.57 0.47
CA LYS A 8 -0.20 8.71 -0.97
C LYS A 8 1.02 8.56 -1.88
N GLU A 9 2.20 8.94 -1.39
CA GLU A 9 3.46 8.82 -2.14
C GLU A 9 3.94 7.35 -2.20
N LEU A 10 3.85 6.62 -1.08
CA LEU A 10 4.15 5.18 -1.04
C LEU A 10 3.15 4.35 -1.87
N VAL A 11 1.87 4.77 -1.94
CA VAL A 11 0.83 4.12 -2.79
C VAL A 11 1.05 4.41 -4.28
N MET A 12 1.68 5.54 -4.64
CA MET A 12 2.07 5.83 -6.03
C MET A 12 3.35 5.09 -6.43
N GLU A 13 4.28 4.91 -5.50
CA GLU A 13 5.58 4.28 -5.76
C GLU A 13 5.47 2.75 -5.91
N ASN A 14 4.48 2.14 -5.24
CA ASN A 14 4.09 0.74 -5.45
C ASN A 14 2.90 0.65 -6.43
N CYS A 15 3.13 1.05 -7.69
CA CYS A 15 2.11 1.14 -8.76
C CYS A 15 1.26 -0.15 -8.89
N ASP A 16 0.14 -0.21 -8.18
CA ASP A 16 -0.82 -1.30 -8.31
C ASP A 16 -1.29 -1.43 -9.77
N TYR A 17 -1.39 -2.66 -10.26
CA TYR A 17 -1.92 -2.92 -11.61
C TYR A 17 -3.34 -2.35 -11.80
N TYR A 18 -4.11 -2.27 -10.71
CA TYR A 18 -5.43 -1.64 -10.66
C TYR A 18 -5.36 -0.12 -10.85
N CYS A 19 -4.43 0.55 -10.18
CA CYS A 19 -4.16 1.99 -10.36
C CYS A 19 -3.70 2.29 -11.79
N THR A 20 -2.85 1.43 -12.36
CA THR A 20 -2.38 1.57 -13.75
C THR A 20 -3.54 1.52 -14.75
N LEU A 21 -4.53 0.64 -14.53
CA LEU A 21 -5.74 0.55 -15.34
C LEU A 21 -6.80 1.62 -14.98
N GLY A 22 -6.65 2.32 -13.85
CA GLY A 22 -7.61 3.31 -13.36
C GLY A 22 -8.93 2.69 -12.93
N ILE A 23 -8.88 1.48 -12.37
CA ILE A 23 -10.05 0.71 -11.91
C ILE A 23 -9.89 0.34 -10.45
N ASP A 24 -11.01 0.01 -9.81
CA ASP A 24 -11.01 -0.49 -8.44
C ASP A 24 -10.51 -1.95 -8.38
N ARG A 25 -10.01 -2.37 -7.22
CA ARG A 25 -9.61 -3.76 -6.94
C ARG A 25 -10.80 -4.72 -7.00
N THR A 26 -12.02 -4.23 -6.76
CA THR A 26 -13.27 -5.00 -6.88
C THR A 26 -13.79 -5.12 -8.32
N ALA A 27 -13.10 -4.53 -9.30
CA ALA A 27 -13.59 -4.46 -10.68
C ALA A 27 -13.76 -5.85 -11.32
N SER A 28 -14.80 -5.99 -12.15
CA SER A 28 -15.06 -7.22 -12.90
C SER A 28 -14.10 -7.38 -14.09
N GLU A 29 -13.93 -8.60 -14.60
CA GLU A 29 -13.13 -8.87 -15.82
C GLU A 29 -13.60 -8.03 -17.01
N ALA A 30 -14.91 -7.80 -17.12
CA ALA A 30 -15.50 -6.96 -18.16
C ALA A 30 -15.03 -5.50 -18.06
N GLU A 31 -14.88 -5.00 -16.82
CA GLU A 31 -14.41 -3.63 -16.53
C GLU A 31 -12.91 -3.51 -16.80
N ILE A 32 -12.11 -4.50 -16.39
CA ILE A 32 -10.68 -4.60 -16.70
C ILE A 32 -10.46 -4.50 -18.21
N LYS A 33 -11.19 -5.29 -19.00
CA LYS A 33 -11.09 -5.29 -20.47
C LYS A 33 -11.56 -3.98 -21.10
N LYS A 34 -12.55 -3.32 -20.51
CA LYS A 34 -13.06 -2.02 -20.99
C LYS A 34 -12.07 -0.89 -20.68
N ALA A 35 -11.49 -0.88 -19.48
CA ALA A 35 -10.49 0.09 -19.06
C ALA A 35 -9.20 -0.02 -19.88
N TYR A 36 -8.70 -1.24 -20.08
CA TYR A 36 -7.54 -1.51 -20.94
C TYR A 36 -7.71 -0.91 -22.34
N ARG A 37 -8.86 -1.16 -22.99
CA ARG A 37 -9.13 -0.63 -24.34
C ARG A 37 -9.15 0.89 -24.38
N ARG A 38 -9.75 1.54 -23.37
CA ARG A 38 -9.80 3.00 -23.27
C ARG A 38 -8.41 3.62 -23.08
N GLN A 39 -7.58 3.01 -22.23
CA GLN A 39 -6.23 3.50 -22.00
C GLN A 39 -5.29 3.21 -23.18
N ALA A 40 -5.40 2.04 -23.80
CA ALA A 40 -4.60 1.68 -24.98
C ALA A 40 -4.83 2.65 -26.14
N GLN A 41 -6.05 3.17 -26.32
CA GLN A 41 -6.35 4.19 -27.32
C GLN A 41 -5.72 5.55 -26.99
N ARG A 42 -5.60 5.89 -25.70
CA ARG A 42 -4.99 7.16 -25.24
C ARG A 42 -3.47 7.14 -25.32
N LEU A 43 -2.86 5.99 -25.02
CA LEU A 43 -1.42 5.78 -25.00
C LEU A 43 -0.87 5.28 -26.35
N HIS A 44 -1.71 5.18 -27.39
CA HIS A 44 -1.27 4.69 -28.68
C HIS A 44 -0.22 5.64 -29.30
N PRO A 45 0.90 5.13 -29.83
CA PRO A 45 2.00 5.96 -30.35
C PRO A 45 1.58 6.81 -31.56
N ASP A 46 0.51 6.43 -32.25
CA ASP A 46 -0.09 7.21 -33.36
C ASP A 46 -0.89 8.43 -32.88
N VAL A 47 -1.23 8.49 -31.58
CA VAL A 47 -2.07 9.56 -31.00
C VAL A 47 -1.26 10.47 -30.09
N THR A 48 -0.21 9.93 -29.44
CA THR A 48 0.59 10.65 -28.47
C THR A 48 2.08 10.38 -28.70
N ASP A 49 2.84 11.43 -29.01
CA ASP A 49 4.29 11.40 -29.28
C ASP A 49 5.15 11.55 -28.01
N ASP A 50 4.61 11.11 -26.85
CA ASP A 50 5.28 11.23 -25.56
C ASP A 50 6.24 10.04 -25.34
N PRO A 51 7.50 10.28 -24.93
CA PRO A 51 8.45 9.22 -24.60
C PRO A 51 8.00 8.36 -23.40
N GLU A 52 7.14 8.91 -22.54
CA GLU A 52 6.53 8.16 -21.44
C GLU A 52 5.36 7.27 -21.89
N GLY A 53 4.78 7.52 -23.06
CA GLY A 53 3.64 6.77 -23.60
C GLY A 53 3.98 5.30 -23.79
N GLU A 54 5.16 5.00 -24.33
CA GLU A 54 5.65 3.63 -24.50
C GLU A 54 5.81 2.91 -23.16
N SER A 55 6.39 3.60 -22.16
CA SER A 55 6.58 3.04 -20.82
C SER A 55 5.24 2.76 -20.13
N LYS A 56 4.28 3.69 -20.23
CA LYS A 56 2.92 3.53 -19.70
C LYS A 56 2.17 2.40 -20.43
N PHE A 57 2.35 2.28 -21.74
CA PHE A 57 1.74 1.21 -22.54
C PHE A 57 2.27 -0.18 -22.17
N LYS A 58 3.59 -0.31 -21.97
CA LYS A 58 4.21 -1.56 -21.48
C LYS A 58 3.60 -1.97 -20.13
N ARG A 59 3.56 -1.05 -19.17
CA ARG A 59 2.95 -1.28 -17.84
C ARG A 59 1.46 -1.64 -17.94
N LEU A 60 0.70 -0.99 -18.83
CA LEU A 60 -0.71 -1.30 -19.10
C LEU A 60 -0.90 -2.74 -19.60
N GLY A 61 -0.02 -3.18 -20.51
CA GLY A 61 -0.04 -4.54 -21.05
C GLY A 61 0.27 -5.59 -19.98
N GLU A 62 1.27 -5.34 -19.15
CA GLU A 62 1.63 -6.20 -18.02
C GLU A 62 0.49 -6.30 -16.99
N ALA A 63 -0.08 -5.15 -16.59
CA ALA A 63 -1.22 -5.08 -15.69
C ALA A 63 -2.40 -5.91 -16.19
N TYR A 64 -2.76 -5.75 -17.47
CA TYR A 64 -3.85 -6.51 -18.08
C TYR A 64 -3.54 -8.01 -18.14
N LYS A 65 -2.30 -8.40 -18.46
CA LYS A 65 -1.90 -9.82 -18.52
C LYS A 65 -2.05 -10.50 -17.16
N THR A 66 -1.69 -9.82 -16.08
CA THR A 66 -1.79 -10.33 -14.69
C THR A 66 -3.22 -10.33 -14.18
N LEU A 67 -4.01 -9.29 -14.47
CA LEU A 67 -5.37 -9.14 -13.92
C LEU A 67 -6.45 -9.87 -14.74
N ARG A 68 -6.19 -10.20 -16.00
CA ARG A 68 -7.16 -10.88 -16.88
C ARG A 68 -7.41 -12.34 -16.46
N ARG A 69 -6.42 -13.05 -15.90
CA ARG A 69 -6.60 -14.46 -15.50
C ARG A 69 -6.93 -14.53 -14.01
N ALA A 70 -7.96 -15.30 -13.67
CA ALA A 70 -8.38 -15.50 -12.28
C ALA A 70 -7.24 -16.03 -11.38
N ASP A 71 -6.45 -16.99 -11.88
CA ASP A 71 -5.34 -17.61 -11.13
C ASP A 71 -4.22 -16.62 -10.78
N THR A 72 -3.84 -15.76 -11.73
CA THR A 72 -2.78 -14.76 -11.51
C THR A 72 -3.29 -13.57 -10.70
N ARG A 73 -4.57 -13.23 -10.85
CA ARG A 73 -5.23 -12.19 -10.05
C ARG A 73 -5.35 -12.60 -8.58
N SER A 74 -5.70 -13.86 -8.30
CA SER A 74 -5.80 -14.35 -6.92
C SER A 74 -4.43 -14.39 -6.25
N ALA A 75 -3.38 -14.85 -6.95
CA ALA A 75 -2.01 -14.81 -6.46
C ALA A 75 -1.52 -13.38 -6.16
N TYR A 76 -1.82 -12.43 -7.05
CA TYR A 76 -1.49 -11.02 -6.85
C TYR A 76 -2.24 -10.40 -5.67
N ASN A 77 -3.55 -10.70 -5.53
CA ASN A 77 -4.34 -10.22 -4.39
C ASN A 77 -3.82 -10.80 -3.06
N LEU A 78 -3.35 -12.04 -3.03
CA LEU A 78 -2.76 -12.65 -1.84
C LEU A 78 -1.47 -11.94 -1.42
N GLN A 79 -0.62 -11.57 -2.39
CA GLN A 79 0.61 -10.80 -2.15
C GLN A 79 0.30 -9.41 -1.59
N LEU A 80 -0.72 -8.72 -2.11
CA LEU A 80 -1.12 -7.40 -1.61
C LEU A 80 -1.63 -7.41 -0.17
N VAL A 81 -2.19 -8.52 0.31
CA VAL A 81 -2.63 -8.65 1.72
C VAL A 81 -1.45 -8.83 2.66
N THR A 82 -0.37 -9.50 2.21
CA THR A 82 0.83 -9.75 3.03
C THR A 82 1.73 -8.53 3.23
N ASP A 83 1.63 -7.50 2.39
CA ASP A 83 2.37 -6.24 2.55
C ASP A 83 1.74 -5.28 3.57
N SER A 84 0.56 -5.60 4.08
CA SER A 84 0.01 -4.87 5.22
C SER A 84 0.89 -5.18 6.44
N PRO A 85 1.39 -4.17 7.19
CA PRO A 85 1.86 -4.42 8.52
C PRO A 85 0.64 -4.86 9.31
N VAL A 86 0.43 -6.17 9.41
CA VAL A 86 -0.27 -6.73 10.55
C VAL A 86 0.41 -6.09 11.73
N ILE A 87 -0.35 -5.24 12.40
CA ILE A 87 0.00 -4.61 13.68
C ILE A 87 0.90 -5.60 14.40
N SER A 88 2.17 -5.23 14.58
CA SER A 88 3.15 -6.15 15.16
C SER A 88 2.51 -6.77 16.41
N PRO A 89 2.56 -8.09 16.63
CA PRO A 89 2.02 -8.68 17.85
C PRO A 89 2.66 -8.07 19.12
N ALA A 90 3.82 -7.42 18.98
CA ALA A 90 4.46 -6.60 20.02
C ALA A 90 3.72 -5.27 20.32
N LEU A 91 2.98 -4.70 19.37
CA LEU A 91 2.21 -3.47 19.54
C LEU A 91 0.89 -3.71 20.29
N TRP A 92 0.28 -4.91 20.17
CA TRP A 92 -0.84 -5.33 21.03
C TRP A 92 -0.42 -5.41 22.51
N LEU A 93 0.82 -5.84 22.79
CA LEU A 93 1.38 -5.90 24.14
C LEU A 93 1.66 -4.52 24.76
N TRP A 94 1.82 -3.47 23.95
CA TRP A 94 1.98 -2.09 24.45
C TRP A 94 0.65 -1.39 24.73
N ILE A 95 -0.43 -1.72 24.00
CA ILE A 95 -1.75 -1.11 24.18
C ILE A 95 -2.53 -1.78 25.32
N ALA A 96 -2.26 -3.05 25.61
CA ALA A 96 -2.92 -3.81 26.67
C ALA A 96 -2.32 -3.64 28.08
N PHE A 97 -1.25 -2.83 28.23
CA PHE A 97 -0.61 -2.58 29.53
C PHE A 97 -0.57 -1.06 29.80
N PRO A 98 -1.33 -0.55 30.77
CA PRO A 98 -1.28 0.87 31.11
C PRO A 98 0.13 1.29 31.58
N PRO A 99 0.53 2.56 31.38
CA PRO A 99 1.84 3.09 31.79
C PRO A 99 2.08 3.09 33.32
N ASP A 100 1.10 2.67 34.12
CA ASP A 100 1.18 2.63 35.59
C ASP A 100 2.04 1.47 36.14
N LEU A 101 2.52 0.56 35.30
CA LEU A 101 3.34 -0.58 35.72
C LEU A 101 4.83 -0.48 35.39
N CYS A 102 5.33 0.71 35.03
CA CYS A 102 6.77 0.97 34.90
C CYS A 102 7.48 1.27 36.24
N PHE A 103 6.78 1.33 37.38
CA PHE A 103 7.33 1.77 38.67
C PHE A 103 7.24 0.74 39.82
N ALA A 104 7.24 -0.56 39.52
CA ALA A 104 7.04 -1.59 40.56
C ALA A 104 8.23 -2.53 40.83
N LEU A 105 9.39 -2.37 40.17
CA LEU A 105 10.56 -3.25 40.38
C LEU A 105 11.89 -2.51 40.62
N LEU A 106 11.84 -1.29 41.17
CA LEU A 106 12.99 -0.66 41.82
C LEU A 106 12.57 -0.14 43.20
N PRO A 107 13.30 -0.44 44.27
CA PRO A 107 12.93 -0.04 45.62
C PRO A 107 12.87 1.50 45.73
N TRP A 108 11.81 1.96 46.40
CA TRP A 108 11.40 3.36 46.55
C TRP A 108 12.31 4.32 47.37
N PRO A 109 13.36 3.93 48.15
CA PRO A 109 13.99 4.91 49.04
C PRO A 109 15.04 5.82 48.38
N LEU A 110 15.29 5.74 47.07
CA LEU A 110 16.27 6.64 46.40
C LEU A 110 15.65 7.76 45.55
N PHE A 111 14.36 7.70 45.21
CA PHE A 111 13.76 8.68 44.30
C PHE A 111 13.40 10.02 44.97
N THR A 112 13.34 10.08 46.31
CA THR A 112 13.09 11.33 47.04
C THR A 112 14.35 12.11 47.43
N TRP A 113 15.55 11.63 47.11
CA TRP A 113 16.80 12.34 47.46
C TRP A 113 17.25 13.34 46.37
N LEU A 114 16.93 13.09 45.09
CA LEU A 114 17.38 13.95 43.98
C LEU A 114 16.45 15.17 43.71
N TRP A 115 15.47 15.41 44.57
CA TRP A 115 14.58 16.59 44.53
C TRP A 115 14.42 17.20 45.93
N ARG A 116 15.51 17.17 46.72
CA ARG A 116 15.63 17.91 47.98
C ARG A 116 17.03 18.52 48.23
N HIS A 117 17.86 18.67 47.20
CA HIS A 117 18.96 19.65 47.16
C HIS A 117 19.27 20.07 45.73
#